data_AF-A0A3M6URX3-F1
#
_entry.id   AF-A0A3M6URX3-F1
#
_cell.length_a   1.000
_cell.length_b   1.000
_cell.length_c   1.000
_cell.angle_alpha   90.00
_cell.angle_beta   90.00
_cell.angle_gamma   90.00
#
_symmetry.space_group_name_H-M   'P 1'
#
loop_
_entity.id
_entity.type
_entity.pdbx_description
1 polymer ?
#
loop_
_entity_poly.entity_id
_entity_poly.type
_entity_poly.pdbx_seq_one_letter_code
_entity_poly.pdbx_strand_id
1 'polypeptide(L)'
;MKYPSDIPDYFKQAFPEGLTYDRRLTFEDGGCATATVEMSLKDDTLVHKTSFQGGNYPIDGPVMRRKTLGWEPISEKMTPCEGNNQGRHYQVPFGRRRENAEISI
;
A
#
# COMPACT_ATOMS: atom_id res chain seq x y z
N MET A 1 -8.80 -9.74 3.32
CA MET A 1 -9.70 -9.45 2.18
C MET A 1 -10.68 -10.61 1.97
N LYS A 2 -11.88 -10.31 1.45
CA LYS A 2 -12.85 -11.31 1.00
C LYS A 2 -12.72 -11.44 -0.52
N TYR A 3 -12.11 -12.54 -0.97
CA TYR A 3 -12.03 -12.86 -2.38
C TYR A 3 -13.30 -13.58 -2.84
N PRO A 4 -13.81 -13.29 -4.05
CA PRO A 4 -14.78 -14.15 -4.73
C PRO A 4 -14.24 -15.58 -4.86
N SER A 5 -15.13 -16.58 -4.91
CA SER A 5 -14.75 -18.00 -4.93
C SER A 5 -13.96 -18.42 -6.18
N ASP A 6 -14.08 -17.64 -7.25
CA ASP A 6 -13.45 -17.85 -8.56
C ASP A 6 -12.11 -17.11 -8.72
N ILE A 7 -11.71 -16.26 -7.77
CA ILE A 7 -10.43 -15.55 -7.81
C ILE A 7 -9.50 -16.14 -6.73
N PRO A 8 -8.30 -16.63 -7.10
CA PRO A 8 -7.36 -17.16 -6.13
C PRO A 8 -6.90 -16.06 -5.16
N ASP A 9 -6.97 -16.35 -3.86
CA ASP A 9 -6.50 -15.45 -2.82
C ASP A 9 -4.99 -15.59 -2.65
N TYR A 10 -4.25 -14.82 -3.44
CA TYR A 10 -2.79 -14.83 -3.45
C TYR A 10 -2.17 -14.57 -2.07
N PHE A 11 -2.77 -13.66 -1.29
CA PHE A 11 -2.26 -13.31 0.04
C PHE A 11 -2.38 -14.47 1.02
N LYS A 12 -3.52 -15.18 1.02
CA LYS A 12 -3.70 -16.36 1.89
C LYS A 12 -2.83 -17.54 1.46
N GLN A 13 -2.61 -17.71 0.15
CA GLN A 13 -1.78 -18.79 -0.40
C GLN A 13 -0.30 -18.65 -0.03
N ALA A 14 0.17 -17.46 0.33
CA ALA A 14 1.55 -17.23 0.74
C ALA A 14 1.85 -17.72 2.17
N PHE A 15 0.86 -18.09 2.98
CA PHE A 15 1.07 -18.57 4.34
C PHE A 15 1.05 -20.10 4.41
N PRO A 16 1.88 -20.71 5.29
CA PRO A 16 2.58 -20.11 6.43
C PRO A 16 3.91 -19.40 6.12
N GLU A 17 4.51 -19.59 4.95
CA GLU A 17 5.84 -19.07 4.58
C GLU A 17 5.93 -17.54 4.71
N GLY A 18 4.82 -16.84 4.44
CA GLY A 18 4.73 -15.39 4.49
C GLY A 18 4.91 -14.75 3.12
N LEU A 19 4.86 -13.42 3.11
CA LEU A 19 5.04 -12.64 1.89
C LEU A 19 5.78 -11.34 2.20
N THR A 20 6.48 -10.84 1.19
CA THR A 20 7.10 -9.51 1.21
C THR A 20 6.47 -8.66 0.12
N TYR A 21 6.33 -7.36 0.36
CA TYR A 21 5.97 -6.43 -0.70
C TYR A 21 6.59 -5.07 -0.47
N ASP A 22 6.86 -4.39 -1.58
CA ASP A 22 7.27 -3.01 -1.61
C ASP A 22 6.10 -2.14 -2.06
N ARG A 23 5.98 -0.95 -1.46
CA ARG A 23 5.02 0.06 -1.85
C ARG A 23 5.71 1.40 -2.02
N ARG A 24 5.41 2.07 -3.13
CA ARG A 24 5.80 3.45 -3.40
C ARG A 24 4.55 4.32 -3.44
N LEU A 25 4.58 5.39 -2.65
CA LEU A 25 3.55 6.41 -2.59
C LEU A 25 4.12 7.70 -3.18
N THR A 26 3.41 8.28 -4.13
CA THR A 26 3.76 9.55 -4.76
C THR A 26 2.60 10.52 -4.65
N PHE A 27 2.86 11.67 -4.06
CA PHE A 27 1.87 12.72 -3.84
C PHE A 27 1.98 13.77 -4.94
N GLU A 28 0.84 14.33 -5.36
CA GLU A 28 0.80 15.35 -6.43
C GLU A 28 1.61 16.63 -6.10
N ASP A 29 1.91 16.86 -4.82
CA ASP A 29 2.69 18.02 -4.34
C ASP A 29 4.20 17.75 -4.21
N GLY A 30 4.66 16.62 -4.74
CA GLY A 30 6.08 16.23 -4.75
C GLY A 30 6.53 15.43 -3.53
N GLY A 31 5.67 15.29 -2.51
CA GLY A 31 5.92 14.34 -1.41
C GLY A 31 6.04 12.91 -1.93
N CYS A 32 6.86 12.10 -1.28
CA CYS A 32 6.99 10.69 -1.60
C CYS A 32 7.22 9.85 -0.35
N ALA A 33 6.79 8.60 -0.41
CA ALA A 33 7.17 7.60 0.59
C ALA A 33 7.41 6.24 -0.05
N THR A 34 8.25 5.46 0.59
CA THR A 34 8.48 4.05 0.30
C THR A 34 8.24 3.23 1.56
N ALA A 35 7.67 2.04 1.38
CA ALA A 35 7.48 1.07 2.44
C ALA A 35 7.92 -0.30 1.94
N THR A 36 8.74 -0.98 2.72
CA THR A 36 9.06 -2.40 2.53
C THR A 36 8.44 -3.16 3.68
N VAL A 37 7.68 -4.20 3.34
CA VAL A 37 6.90 -4.98 4.29
C VAL A 37 7.30 -6.44 4.23
N GLU A 38 7.45 -7.03 5.42
CA GLU A 38 7.56 -8.48 5.60
C GLU A 38 6.39 -8.96 6.48
N MET A 39 5.63 -9.92 5.98
CA MET A 39 4.53 -10.56 6.68
C MET A 39 4.85 -12.03 6.94
N SER A 40 4.62 -12.49 8.17
CA SER A 40 4.81 -13.91 8.55
C SER A 40 3.67 -14.35 9.48
N LEU A 41 3.36 -15.64 9.49
CA LEU A 41 2.42 -16.24 10.44
C LEU A 41 3.22 -16.98 11.51
N LYS A 42 3.08 -16.56 12.77
CA LYS A 42 3.73 -17.19 13.92
C LYS A 42 2.66 -17.74 14.83
N ASP A 43 2.59 -19.07 14.93
CA ASP A 43 1.46 -19.77 15.53
C ASP A 43 0.16 -19.30 14.84
N ASP A 44 -0.74 -18.63 15.56
CA ASP A 44 -1.97 -18.03 15.03
C ASP A 44 -1.90 -16.50 14.90
N THR A 45 -0.69 -15.91 15.00
CA THR A 45 -0.48 -14.46 14.96
C THR A 45 0.17 -14.01 13.67
N LEU A 46 -0.54 -13.18 12.92
CA LEU A 46 0.01 -12.47 11.76
C LEU A 46 0.96 -11.36 12.23
N VAL A 47 2.25 -11.49 11.93
CA VAL A 47 3.28 -10.49 12.24
C VAL A 47 3.57 -9.68 10.98
N HIS A 48 3.35 -8.37 11.06
CA HIS A 48 3.61 -7.40 10.00
C HIS A 48 4.76 -6.48 10.41
N LYS A 49 5.88 -6.54 9.69
CA LYS A 49 7.03 -5.67 9.91
C LYS A 49 7.13 -4.71 8.74
N THR A 50 7.25 -3.41 9.04
CA THR A 50 7.34 -2.37 8.02
C THR A 50 8.55 -1.49 8.25
N SER A 51 9.34 -1.29 7.21
CA SER A 51 10.29 -0.18 7.09
C SER A 51 9.63 0.91 6.25
N PHE A 52 9.54 2.14 6.77
CA PHE A 52 8.89 3.26 6.10
C PHE A 52 9.81 4.45 6.00
N GLN A 53 9.94 5.03 4.81
CA GLN A 53 10.74 6.21 4.55
C GLN A 53 9.89 7.23 3.79
N GLY A 54 9.74 8.43 4.35
CA GLY A 54 9.04 9.54 3.73
C GLY A 54 9.99 10.70 3.45
N GLY A 55 9.80 11.41 2.34
CA GLY A 55 10.63 12.52 1.91
C GLY A 55 9.89 13.54 1.05
N ASN A 56 10.53 14.69 0.86
CA ASN A 56 10.11 15.74 -0.08
C ASN A 56 8.71 16.34 0.15
N TYR A 57 8.12 16.17 1.34
CA TYR A 57 6.86 16.82 1.66
C TYR A 57 7.01 18.34 1.79
N PRO A 58 6.17 19.16 1.14
CA PRO A 58 6.17 20.59 1.34
C PRO A 58 5.90 20.94 2.81
N ILE A 59 6.74 21.79 3.41
CA ILE A 59 6.60 22.16 4.84
C ILE A 59 5.27 22.88 5.13
N ASP A 60 4.74 23.57 4.12
CA ASP A 60 3.44 24.24 4.15
C ASP A 60 2.28 23.37 3.61
N GLY A 61 2.62 22.14 3.19
CA GLY A 61 1.71 21.13 2.68
C GLY A 61 0.80 20.52 3.75
N PRO A 62 -0.22 19.76 3.33
CA PRO A 62 -1.29 19.28 4.20
C PRO A 62 -0.80 18.15 5.12
N VAL A 63 0.15 17.33 4.64
CA VAL A 63 0.82 16.27 5.42
C VAL A 63 1.60 16.91 6.56
N MET A 64 2.55 17.81 6.26
CA MET A 64 3.41 18.44 7.27
C MET A 64 2.64 19.35 8.23
N ARG A 65 1.53 19.95 7.78
CA ARG A 65 0.65 20.77 8.61
C ARG A 65 -0.47 19.99 9.33
N ARG A 66 -0.52 18.66 9.21
CA ARG A 66 -1.55 17.81 9.83
C ARG A 66 -2.98 18.23 9.48
N LYS A 67 -3.22 18.58 8.21
CA LYS A 67 -4.52 19.03 7.68
C LYS A 67 -5.23 17.95 6.84
N THR A 68 -4.74 16.72 6.86
CA THR A 68 -5.39 15.60 6.17
C THR A 68 -6.62 15.14 6.98
N LEU A 69 -7.70 14.75 6.28
CA LEU A 69 -8.97 14.36 6.89
C LEU A 69 -9.26 12.86 6.77
N GLY A 70 -8.24 12.05 6.49
CA GLY A 70 -8.38 10.64 6.14
C GLY A 70 -8.49 10.41 4.64
N TRP A 71 -9.02 9.26 4.25
CA TRP A 71 -8.96 8.74 2.88
C TRP A 71 -10.35 8.38 2.35
N GLU A 72 -10.64 8.77 1.11
CA GLU A 72 -11.79 8.23 0.38
C GLU A 72 -11.63 6.71 0.15
N PRO A 73 -12.74 5.96 -0.05
CA PRO A 73 -12.68 4.56 -0.41
C PRO A 73 -11.79 4.33 -1.64
N ILE A 74 -10.94 3.31 -1.58
CA ILE A 74 -10.00 2.97 -2.65
C ILE A 74 -10.47 1.81 -3.49
N SER A 75 -10.07 1.84 -4.76
CA SER A 75 -10.11 0.68 -5.65
C SER A 75 -8.69 0.41 -6.13
N GLU A 76 -8.20 -0.80 -5.86
CA GLU A 76 -6.87 -1.23 -6.29
C GLU A 76 -6.97 -2.20 -7.45
N LYS A 77 -6.23 -1.91 -8.51
CA LYS A 77 -6.13 -2.81 -9.66
C LYS A 77 -4.92 -3.72 -9.46
N MET A 78 -5.19 -5.00 -9.23
CA MET A 78 -4.18 -6.06 -9.16
C MET A 78 -3.98 -6.69 -10.54
N THR A 79 -2.72 -6.85 -10.96
CA THR A 79 -2.34 -7.52 -12.21
C THR A 79 -1.10 -8.40 -12.00
N PRO A 80 -1.09 -9.65 -12.50
CA PRO A 80 0.14 -10.45 -12.54
C PRO A 80 1.22 -9.77 -13.38
N CYS A 81 2.47 -9.81 -12.93
CA CYS A 81 3.61 -9.28 -13.65
C CYS A 81 4.85 -10.14 -13.36
N GLU A 82 5.43 -10.77 -14.39
CA GLU A 82 6.69 -11.52 -14.31
C GLU A 82 6.77 -12.58 -13.19
N GLY A 83 5.64 -13.22 -12.85
CA GLY A 83 5.57 -14.23 -11.78
C GLY A 83 5.22 -13.65 -10.39
N ASN A 84 5.16 -12.33 -10.28
CA ASN A 84 4.78 -11.56 -9.10
C ASN A 84 3.39 -10.92 -9.29
N ASN A 85 2.88 -10.23 -8.27
CA ASN A 85 1.62 -9.48 -8.34
C ASN A 85 1.86 -7.98 -8.16
N GLN A 86 1.33 -7.17 -9.07
CA GLN A 86 1.42 -5.71 -8.97
C GLN A 86 0.05 -5.10 -8.70
N GLY A 87 0.00 -4.25 -7.67
CA GLY A 87 -1.12 -3.40 -7.34
C GLY A 87 -0.86 -1.97 -7.77
N ARG A 88 -1.85 -1.34 -8.40
CA ARG A 88 -1.83 0.11 -8.67
C ARG A 88 -3.14 0.74 -8.25
N HIS A 89 -3.06 1.86 -7.56
CA HIS A 89 -4.25 2.67 -7.28
C HIS A 89 -3.96 4.16 -7.28
N TYR A 90 -5.05 4.91 -7.47
CA TYR A 90 -5.13 6.33 -7.22
C TYR A 90 -6.01 6.53 -6.00
N GLN A 91 -5.54 7.28 -5.02
CA GLN A 91 -6.23 7.54 -3.78
C GLN A 91 -6.39 9.05 -3.57
N VAL A 92 -7.50 9.47 -2.98
CA VAL A 92 -7.79 10.88 -2.71
C VAL A 92 -7.99 11.02 -1.20
N PRO A 93 -7.23 11.87 -0.49
CA PRO A 93 -7.56 12.25 0.87
C PRO A 93 -8.89 13.02 0.89
N PHE A 94 -9.74 12.77 1.88
CA PHE A 94 -11.01 13.49 2.03
C PHE A 94 -10.79 15.01 1.96
N GLY A 95 -11.46 15.66 1.01
CA GLY A 95 -11.51 17.13 0.94
C GLY A 95 -10.35 17.84 0.21
N ARG A 96 -9.42 17.13 -0.46
CA ARG A 96 -8.62 17.55 -1.65
C ARG A 96 -7.33 16.70 -1.79
N ARG A 97 -6.92 16.55 -3.06
CA ARG A 97 -5.64 16.06 -3.65
C ARG A 97 -5.60 14.59 -4.08
N ARG A 98 -4.83 14.27 -5.12
CA ARG A 98 -4.58 12.89 -5.58
C ARG A 98 -3.23 12.39 -5.07
N GLU A 99 -3.22 11.14 -4.64
CA GLU A 99 -2.04 10.32 -4.37
C GLU A 99 -2.06 9.12 -5.31
N ASN A 100 -0.89 8.76 -5.82
CA ASN A 100 -0.71 7.55 -6.62
C ASN A 100 0.11 6.57 -5.78
N ALA A 101 -0.40 5.35 -5.61
CA ALA A 101 0.34 4.27 -4.99
C ALA A 101 0.60 3.15 -6.00
N GLU A 102 1.82 2.64 -5.94
CA GLU A 102 2.27 1.45 -6.66
C GLU A 102 2.75 0.43 -5.64
N ILE A 103 2.27 -0.80 -5.77
CA ILE A 103 2.57 -1.92 -4.90
C ILE A 103 3.13 -3.05 -5.76
N SER A 104 4.28 -3.57 -5.36
CA SER A 104 4.91 -4.73 -5.97
C SER A 104 5.01 -5.83 -4.91
N ILE A 105 4.33 -6.94 -5.16
CA ILE A 105 4.23 -8.11 -4.29
C ILE A 105 5.00 -9.26 -4.93
#